data_AF-A0A947F9U6-F1
#
_entry.id   AF-A0A947F9U6-F1
#
_cell.length_a   1.000
_cell.length_b   1.000
_cell.length_c   1.000
_cell.angle_alpha   90.00
_cell.angle_beta   90.00
_cell.angle_gamma   90.00
#
_symmetry.space_group_name_H-M   'P 1'
#
loop_
_entity.id
_entity.type
_entity.pdbx_description
1 polymer ?
#
loop_
_entity_poly.entity_id
_entity_poly.type
_entity_poly.pdbx_seq_one_letter_code
_entity_poly.pdbx_strand_id
1 'polypeptide(L)'
;MNRNKIILISTISVISIIILVFFLSKNGNDTSSSNREAVDKNLLVGDWVRTDASYLIKIKSVNDEGILEAQYFNPKPINVESAGWEESYGNLKIMIVLRDVNYPGSKYTLNYLPDRDILAGDYYQAVQGLDFYIEFVRSK
;
A
#
# COMPACT_ATOMS: atom_id res chain seq x y z
N MET A 1 -6.61 26.68 -58.30
CA MET A 1 -5.86 25.67 -57.53
C MET A 1 -6.75 25.10 -56.40
N ASN A 2 -7.42 23.98 -56.69
CA ASN A 2 -7.72 22.88 -55.77
C ASN A 2 -8.58 23.08 -54.50
N ARG A 3 -9.75 23.74 -54.57
CA ARG A 3 -10.77 23.65 -53.49
C ARG A 3 -11.17 22.20 -53.17
N ASN A 4 -11.23 21.33 -54.19
CA ASN A 4 -11.55 19.91 -54.02
C ASN A 4 -10.44 19.13 -53.27
N LYS A 5 -9.17 19.54 -53.37
CA LYS A 5 -8.09 18.91 -52.58
C LYS A 5 -8.11 19.36 -51.12
N ILE A 6 -8.48 20.62 -50.84
CA ILE A 6 -8.61 21.12 -49.46
C ILE A 6 -9.76 20.40 -48.73
N ILE A 7 -10.91 20.20 -49.39
CA ILE A 7 -12.04 19.43 -48.83
C ILE A 7 -11.65 17.96 -48.63
N LEU A 8 -10.95 17.34 -49.58
CA LEU A 8 -10.51 15.94 -49.46
C LEU A 8 -9.47 15.74 -48.33
N ILE A 9 -8.57 16.70 -48.12
CA ILE A 9 -7.59 16.64 -47.01
C ILE A 9 -8.30 16.82 -45.66
N SER A 10 -9.29 17.72 -45.56
CA SER A 10 -10.03 17.90 -44.30
C SER A 10 -10.91 16.69 -43.96
N THR A 11 -11.55 16.05 -44.95
CA THR A 11 -12.36 14.85 -44.70
C THR A 11 -11.52 13.64 -44.32
N ILE A 12 -10.36 13.43 -44.96
CA ILE A 12 -9.41 12.38 -44.57
C ILE A 12 -8.91 12.60 -43.13
N SER A 13 -8.60 13.85 -42.76
CA SER A 13 -8.10 14.18 -41.41
C SER A 13 -9.16 13.93 -40.33
N VAL A 14 -10.43 14.25 -40.60
CA VAL A 14 -11.55 13.97 -39.69
C VAL A 14 -11.79 12.46 -39.56
N ILE A 15 -11.71 11.70 -40.65
CA ILE A 15 -11.83 10.24 -40.62
C ILE A 15 -10.67 9.61 -39.84
N SER A 16 -9.44 10.08 -40.00
CA SER A 16 -8.28 9.61 -39.23
C SER A 16 -8.42 9.91 -37.73
N ILE A 17 -8.97 11.06 -37.36
CA ILE A 17 -9.26 11.41 -35.96
C ILE A 17 -10.37 10.52 -35.38
N ILE A 18 -11.43 10.25 -36.13
CA ILE A 18 -12.51 9.36 -35.69
C ILE A 18 -11.98 7.93 -35.51
N ILE A 19 -11.13 7.44 -36.43
CA ILE A 19 -10.47 6.13 -36.30
C ILE A 19 -9.56 6.11 -35.07
N LEU A 20 -8.76 7.16 -34.83
CA LEU A 20 -7.89 7.25 -33.66
C LEU A 20 -8.70 7.24 -32.35
N VAL A 21 -9.80 7.99 -32.28
CA VAL A 21 -10.70 8.00 -31.11
C VAL A 21 -11.38 6.64 -30.94
N PHE A 22 -11.74 5.96 -32.01
CA PHE A 22 -12.29 4.60 -31.96
C PHE A 22 -11.25 3.58 -31.47
N PHE A 23 -9.98 3.70 -31.87
CA PHE A 23 -8.87 2.89 -31.36
C PHE A 23 -8.57 3.19 -29.88
N LEU A 24 -8.59 4.46 -29.46
CA LEU A 24 -8.43 4.85 -28.05
C LEU A 24 -9.59 4.34 -27.18
N SER A 25 -10.82 4.36 -27.71
CA SER A 25 -12.00 3.86 -27.00
C SER A 25 -12.05 2.33 -26.94
N LYS A 26 -11.41 1.61 -27.87
CA LYS A 26 -11.38 0.14 -27.90
C LYS A 26 -10.33 -0.46 -26.96
N ASN A 27 -9.32 0.32 -26.55
CA ASN A 27 -8.31 -0.08 -25.57
C ASN A 27 -8.75 0.06 -24.11
N GLY A 28 -9.99 0.51 -23.85
CA GLY A 28 -10.51 0.69 -22.48
C GLY A 28 -11.12 -0.56 -21.82
N ASN A 29 -11.18 -1.69 -22.53
CA ASN A 29 -11.82 -2.92 -22.05
C ASN A 29 -10.87 -4.13 -22.01
N ASP A 30 -9.57 -3.90 -21.83
CA ASP A 30 -8.72 -4.94 -21.27
C ASP A 30 -9.02 -5.02 -19.77
N THR A 31 -10.17 -5.62 -19.45
CA THR A 31 -10.33 -6.38 -18.20
C THR A 31 -9.43 -7.60 -18.33
N SER A 32 -8.13 -7.35 -18.37
CA SER A 32 -7.14 -8.31 -17.91
C SER A 32 -7.44 -8.43 -16.43
N SER A 33 -8.33 -9.37 -16.10
CA SER A 33 -8.32 -10.05 -14.82
C SER A 33 -6.92 -10.65 -14.69
N SER A 34 -5.99 -9.79 -14.29
CA SER A 34 -4.65 -10.14 -13.88
C SER A 34 -4.87 -11.13 -12.75
N ASN A 35 -4.78 -12.42 -13.07
CA ASN A 35 -4.68 -13.49 -12.10
C ASN A 35 -3.30 -13.38 -11.45
N ARG A 36 -3.03 -12.21 -10.83
CA ARG A 36 -1.89 -11.99 -9.96
C ARG A 36 -2.14 -12.91 -8.79
N GLU A 37 -1.26 -13.88 -8.61
CA GLU A 37 -1.25 -14.65 -7.39
C GLU A 37 -1.20 -13.67 -6.22
N ALA A 38 -2.13 -13.87 -5.27
CA ALA A 38 -2.17 -13.07 -4.06
C ALA A 38 -0.83 -13.22 -3.34
N VAL A 39 -0.30 -12.11 -2.82
CA VAL A 39 0.93 -12.17 -2.03
C VAL A 39 0.68 -13.00 -0.78
N ASP A 40 1.63 -13.87 -0.42
CA ASP A 40 1.51 -14.65 0.80
C ASP A 40 1.49 -13.72 2.04
N LYS A 41 0.30 -13.50 2.59
CA LYS A 41 0.10 -12.70 3.81
C LYS A 41 0.93 -13.17 5.00
N ASN A 42 1.32 -14.45 5.04
CA ASN A 42 2.14 -14.98 6.12
C ASN A 42 3.54 -14.39 6.16
N LEU A 43 3.98 -13.70 5.10
CA LEU A 43 5.20 -12.89 5.10
C LEU A 43 5.17 -11.79 6.18
N LEU A 44 3.99 -11.36 6.66
CA LEU A 44 3.88 -10.38 7.75
C LEU A 44 4.18 -10.99 9.13
N VAL A 45 4.04 -12.30 9.32
CA VAL A 45 4.23 -12.96 10.62
C VAL A 45 5.70 -12.91 11.01
N GLY A 46 5.99 -12.43 12.23
CA GLY A 46 7.35 -12.33 12.74
C GLY A 46 7.53 -11.24 13.80
N ASP A 47 8.74 -11.19 14.32
CA ASP A 47 9.20 -10.14 15.22
C ASP A 47 9.92 -9.07 14.38
N TRP A 48 9.49 -7.82 14.51
CA TRP A 48 9.94 -6.69 13.70
C TRP A 48 10.52 -5.60 14.60
N VAL A 49 11.80 -5.28 14.45
CA VAL A 49 12.53 -4.34 15.30
C VAL A 49 12.79 -3.04 14.56
N ARG A 50 12.48 -1.91 15.18
CA ARG A 50 12.66 -0.59 14.57
C ARG A 50 14.16 -0.33 14.33
N THR A 51 14.50 0.33 13.22
CA THR A 51 15.90 0.51 12.83
C THR A 51 16.66 1.57 13.65
N ASP A 52 15.93 2.51 14.25
CA ASP A 52 16.47 3.65 15.00
C ASP A 52 16.30 3.52 16.53
N ALA A 53 15.60 2.49 17.01
CA ALA A 53 15.34 2.22 18.43
C ALA A 53 14.95 0.75 18.64
N SER A 54 15.10 0.24 19.86
CA SER A 54 14.76 -1.16 20.20
C SER A 54 13.25 -1.43 20.35
N TYR A 55 12.41 -0.71 19.61
CA TYR A 55 10.95 -0.90 19.64
C TYR A 55 10.59 -2.10 18.77
N LEU A 56 9.57 -2.84 19.18
CA LEU A 56 9.25 -4.14 18.59
C LEU A 56 7.77 -4.26 18.30
N ILE A 57 7.45 -4.65 17.06
CA ILE A 57 6.15 -5.18 16.67
C ILE A 57 6.28 -6.69 16.57
N LYS A 58 5.47 -7.44 17.31
CA LYS A 58 5.31 -8.89 17.12
C LYS A 58 4.02 -9.17 16.40
N ILE A 59 4.06 -9.83 15.26
CA ILE A 59 2.89 -10.31 14.52
C ILE A 59 2.88 -11.82 14.63
N LYS A 60 1.90 -12.38 15.34
CA LYS A 60 1.80 -13.83 15.59
C LYS A 60 1.01 -14.56 14.53
N SER A 61 -0.05 -13.94 14.04
CA SER A 61 -0.93 -14.53 13.04
C SER A 61 -1.61 -13.45 12.20
N VAL A 62 -2.00 -13.85 10.99
CA VAL A 62 -2.78 -13.04 10.05
C VAL A 62 -3.94 -13.90 9.54
N ASN A 63 -5.13 -13.33 9.42
CA ASN A 63 -6.30 -14.05 8.88
C ASN A 63 -6.76 -13.45 7.54
N ASP A 64 -7.66 -14.15 6.84
CA ASP A 64 -8.23 -13.71 5.55
C ASP A 64 -9.18 -12.51 5.66
N GLU A 65 -9.55 -12.11 6.89
CA GLU A 65 -10.45 -10.98 7.15
C GLU A 65 -9.70 -9.65 7.34
N GLY A 66 -8.38 -9.64 7.14
CA GLY A 66 -7.57 -8.42 7.29
C GLY A 66 -7.17 -8.13 8.73
N ILE A 67 -7.25 -9.10 9.65
CA ILE A 67 -6.90 -8.93 11.07
C ILE A 67 -5.49 -9.48 11.35
N LEU A 68 -4.75 -8.76 12.20
CA LEU A 68 -3.46 -9.19 12.75
C LEU A 68 -3.60 -9.50 14.25
N GLU A 69 -3.03 -10.61 14.72
CA GLU A 69 -2.70 -10.74 16.15
C GLU A 69 -1.33 -10.10 16.39
N ALA A 70 -1.32 -8.86 16.90
CA ALA A 70 -0.11 -8.07 17.09
C ALA A 70 0.12 -7.59 18.53
N GLN A 71 1.39 -7.45 18.91
CA GLN A 71 1.83 -6.82 20.16
C GLN A 71 2.88 -5.75 19.86
N TYR A 72 2.91 -4.68 20.66
CA TYR A 72 3.91 -3.60 20.54
C TYR A 72 4.68 -3.39 21.85
N PHE A 73 5.97 -3.10 21.75
CA PHE A 73 6.86 -2.89 22.91
C PHE A 73 7.70 -1.62 22.78
N ASN A 74 7.71 -0.81 23.84
CA ASN A 74 8.64 0.31 24.05
C ASN A 74 8.94 0.55 25.54
N PRO A 75 10.05 0.02 26.07
CA PRO A 75 10.41 -1.40 26.00
C PRO A 75 9.37 -2.31 26.70
N LYS A 76 8.45 -1.73 27.49
CA LYS A 76 7.30 -2.43 28.07
C LYS A 76 6.18 -2.61 27.02
N PRO A 77 5.28 -3.58 27.19
CA PRO A 77 4.11 -3.70 26.33
C PRO A 77 3.27 -2.41 26.36
N ILE A 78 2.84 -1.97 25.19
CA ILE A 78 1.84 -0.90 25.03
C ILE A 78 0.59 -1.54 24.44
N ASN A 79 -0.59 -1.15 24.96
CA ASN A 79 -1.84 -1.72 24.49
C ASN A 79 -2.09 -1.39 22.99
N VAL A 80 -2.34 -2.45 22.22
CA VAL A 80 -2.75 -2.39 20.81
C VAL A 80 -4.28 -2.36 20.79
N GLU A 81 -4.86 -1.24 20.37
CA GLU A 81 -6.31 -1.10 20.22
C GLU A 81 -6.83 -1.87 19.01
N SER A 82 -6.11 -1.78 17.89
CA SER A 82 -6.44 -2.49 16.66
C SER A 82 -5.19 -2.77 15.84
N ALA A 83 -5.22 -3.89 15.12
CA ALA A 83 -4.17 -4.28 14.19
C ALA A 83 -4.80 -5.00 13.01
N GLY A 84 -4.48 -4.54 11.81
CA GLY A 84 -5.02 -5.09 10.58
C GLY A 84 -4.04 -5.01 9.42
N TRP A 85 -4.39 -5.68 8.33
CA TRP A 85 -3.61 -5.69 7.11
C TRP A 85 -4.50 -5.62 5.88
N GLU A 86 -3.93 -5.15 4.78
CA GLU A 86 -4.56 -5.13 3.47
C GLU A 86 -3.55 -5.50 2.38
N GLU A 87 -4.05 -6.06 1.28
CA GLU A 87 -3.29 -6.21 0.04
C GLU A 87 -3.84 -5.25 -1.02
N SER A 88 -2.94 -4.48 -1.64
CA SER A 88 -3.30 -3.60 -2.76
C SER A 88 -2.25 -3.69 -3.86
N TYR A 89 -2.69 -4.06 -5.07
CA TYR A 89 -1.83 -4.20 -6.25
C TYR A 89 -0.61 -5.12 -6.04
N GLY A 90 -0.74 -6.15 -5.18
CA GLY A 90 0.35 -7.05 -4.82
C GLY A 90 1.32 -6.48 -3.78
N ASN A 91 0.87 -5.53 -2.96
CA ASN A 91 1.65 -5.00 -1.83
C ASN A 91 0.87 -5.23 -0.54
N LEU A 92 1.55 -5.80 0.46
CA LEU A 92 0.99 -5.96 1.80
C LEU A 92 1.24 -4.68 2.61
N LYS A 93 0.23 -4.24 3.34
CA LYS A 93 0.30 -3.11 4.27
C LYS A 93 -0.30 -3.52 5.60
N ILE A 94 0.28 -3.04 6.69
CA ILE A 94 -0.26 -3.17 8.04
C ILE A 94 -0.64 -1.82 8.63
N MET A 95 -1.66 -1.84 9.48
CA MET A 95 -2.14 -0.71 10.26
C MET A 95 -2.25 -1.14 11.72
N ILE A 96 -1.56 -0.44 12.63
CA ILE A 96 -1.59 -0.73 14.07
C ILE A 96 -1.91 0.55 14.82
N VAL A 97 -2.94 0.54 15.67
CA VAL A 97 -3.30 1.66 16.55
C VAL A 97 -2.95 1.31 18.00
N LEU A 98 -2.22 2.19 18.65
CA LEU A 98 -1.81 2.07 20.05
C LEU A 98 -2.69 2.96 20.92
N ARG A 99 -3.22 2.40 22.01
CA ARG A 99 -4.03 3.13 23.01
C ARG A 99 -3.57 2.86 24.43
N ASP A 100 -2.76 3.75 24.97
CA ASP A 100 -2.23 3.69 26.33
C ASP A 100 -1.79 5.08 26.83
N VAL A 101 -1.22 5.18 28.04
CA VAL A 101 -0.58 6.38 28.56
C VAL A 101 0.55 6.82 27.61
N ASN A 102 0.49 8.07 27.14
CA ASN A 102 1.36 8.65 26.09
C ASN A 102 1.14 8.11 24.68
N TYR A 103 0.12 7.26 24.48
CA TYR A 103 -0.28 6.73 23.17
C TYR A 103 -1.80 6.90 23.02
N PRO A 104 -2.36 8.11 22.87
CA PRO A 104 -3.81 8.32 22.81
C PRO A 104 -4.41 8.01 21.41
N GLY A 105 -3.93 6.95 20.74
CA GLY A 105 -4.24 6.65 19.33
C GLY A 105 -3.07 6.88 18.39
N SER A 106 -1.83 6.62 18.83
CA SER A 106 -0.68 6.65 17.92
C SER A 106 -0.79 5.51 16.92
N LYS A 107 -0.40 5.72 15.67
CA LYS A 107 -0.72 4.78 14.58
C LYS A 107 0.47 4.50 13.69
N TYR A 108 0.68 3.24 13.37
CA TYR A 108 1.59 2.80 12.30
C TYR A 108 0.79 2.50 11.04
N THR A 109 1.30 2.93 9.89
CA THR A 109 0.81 2.57 8.55
C THR A 109 2.00 2.15 7.70
N LEU A 110 2.29 0.85 7.63
CA LEU A 110 3.56 0.33 7.11
C LEU A 110 3.34 -0.62 5.95
N ASN A 111 4.08 -0.42 4.88
CA ASN A 111 4.12 -1.35 3.76
C ASN A 111 5.21 -2.40 4.00
N TYR A 112 4.92 -3.65 3.67
CA TYR A 112 5.95 -4.69 3.58
C TYR A 112 6.71 -4.52 2.27
N LEU A 113 8.04 -4.39 2.37
CA LEU A 113 8.94 -4.28 1.23
C LEU A 113 9.76 -5.56 1.11
N PRO A 114 9.39 -6.50 0.21
CA PRO A 114 9.96 -7.84 0.16
C PRO A 114 11.45 -7.85 -0.20
N ASP A 115 11.91 -6.91 -1.03
CA ASP A 115 13.32 -6.83 -1.47
C ASP A 115 14.31 -6.63 -0.32
N ARG A 116 13.84 -6.04 0.79
CA ARG A 116 14.64 -5.71 1.98
C ARG A 116 14.18 -6.47 3.23
N ASP A 117 13.07 -7.19 3.15
CA ASP A 117 12.37 -7.81 4.29
C ASP A 117 12.14 -6.83 5.45
N ILE A 118 11.46 -5.71 5.15
CA ILE A 118 11.14 -4.65 6.13
C ILE A 118 9.68 -4.24 6.09
N LEU A 119 9.22 -3.65 7.19
CA LEU A 119 8.00 -2.84 7.25
C LEU A 119 8.39 -1.36 7.29
N ALA A 120 7.91 -0.56 6.35
CA ALA A 120 8.29 0.85 6.24
C ALA A 120 7.09 1.76 5.91
N GLY A 121 7.07 2.93 6.53
CA GLY A 121 5.98 3.89 6.35
C GLY A 121 5.84 4.83 7.53
N ASP A 122 4.62 5.34 7.73
CA ASP A 122 4.36 6.44 8.65
C ASP A 122 4.04 5.93 10.06
N TYR A 123 4.60 6.62 11.04
CA TYR A 123 4.21 6.59 12.44
C TYR A 123 3.62 7.94 12.84
N TYR A 124 2.32 7.97 13.09
CA TYR A 124 1.61 9.11 13.67
C TYR A 124 1.76 9.10 15.19
N GLN A 125 2.48 10.10 15.73
CA GLN A 125 2.66 10.31 17.17
C GLN A 125 1.54 11.21 17.69
N ALA A 126 0.55 10.61 18.36
CA ALA A 126 -0.71 11.29 18.68
C ALA A 126 -0.62 12.38 19.76
N VAL A 127 0.45 12.42 20.57
CA VAL A 127 0.62 13.47 21.60
C VAL A 127 1.04 14.79 20.99
N GLN A 128 1.91 14.75 19.98
CA GLN A 128 2.45 15.91 19.27
C GLN A 128 1.70 16.20 17.97
N GLY A 129 0.96 15.21 17.44
CA GLY A 129 0.27 15.32 16.16
C GLY A 129 1.23 15.35 14.97
N LEU A 130 2.33 14.59 15.04
CA LEU A 130 3.38 14.56 14.02
C LEU A 130 3.51 13.17 13.41
N ASP A 131 3.81 13.13 12.12
CA ASP A 131 4.15 11.91 11.39
C ASP A 131 5.66 11.77 11.24
N PHE A 132 6.14 10.53 11.40
CA PHE A 132 7.54 10.16 11.21
C PHE A 132 7.62 8.98 10.25
N TYR A 133 8.49 9.07 9.25
CA TYR A 133 8.85 7.90 8.47
C TYR A 133 9.76 6.98 9.29
N ILE A 134 9.37 5.72 9.43
CA ILE A 134 10.12 4.72 10.18
C ILE A 134 10.28 3.44 9.38
N GLU A 135 11.25 2.62 9.80
CA GLU A 135 11.46 1.28 9.26
C GLU A 135 11.58 0.28 10.41
N PHE A 136 11.02 -0.90 10.22
CA PHE A 136 11.26 -2.08 11.05
C PHE A 136 11.88 -3.19 10.20
N VAL A 137 12.94 -3.79 10.71
CA VAL A 137 13.60 -4.97 10.12
C VAL A 137 13.13 -6.23 10.84
N ARG A 138 13.00 -7.35 10.13
CA ARG A 138 12.70 -8.62 10.77
C ARG A 138 13.85 -9.04 11.69
N SER A 139 13.52 -9.41 12.93
CA SER A 139 14.45 -10.10 13.80
C SER A 139 14.74 -11.48 13.21
N LYS A 140 16.03 -11.82 13.12
CA LYS A 140 16.46 -13.17 12.79
C LYS A 140 16.13 -14.16 13.91
#